data_AF-A0A2T6NL26-F1
#
_entry.id   AF-A0A2T6NL26-F1
#
_cell.length_a   1.000
_cell.length_b   1.000
_cell.length_c   1.000
_cell.angle_alpha   90.00
_cell.angle_beta   90.00
_cell.angle_gamma   90.00
#
_symmetry.space_group_name_H-M   'P 1'
#
loop_
_entity.id
_entity.type
_entity.pdbx_description
1 polymer ?
#
loop_
_entity_poly.entity_id
_entity_poly.type
_entity_poly.pdbx_seq_one_letter_code
_entity_poly.pdbx_strand_id
1 'polypeptide(L)'
;MRSRGFDESGIESVIAQLAGSGLQSDDRYTDNYIASRTERGSGPIRIRAELRERGIDESVIERQLEAYVDLWPSLLQQVHDAKYGTEPARDRKSLAKQARFLEYRGFPSELIRNFLFD
;
A
#
# COMPACT_ATOMS: atom_id res chain seq x y z
N MET A 1 41.95 -31.57 14.33
CA MET A 1 41.54 -30.62 13.28
C MET A 1 40.80 -31.38 12.20
N ARG A 2 39.48 -31.16 12.04
CA ARG A 2 38.68 -31.69 10.92
C ARG A 2 37.82 -30.55 10.38
N SER A 3 38.39 -29.80 9.46
CA SER A 3 37.71 -28.79 8.64
C SER A 3 36.76 -29.51 7.69
N ARG A 4 35.45 -29.45 7.96
CA ARG A 4 34.41 -29.82 7.01
C ARG A 4 34.30 -28.68 6.00
N GLY A 5 34.79 -28.92 4.78
CA GLY A 5 34.51 -28.06 3.63
C GLY A 5 33.01 -28.10 3.37
N PHE A 6 32.32 -27.00 3.72
CA PHE A 6 31.03 -26.71 3.16
C PHE A 6 31.27 -26.29 1.72
N ASP A 7 30.81 -27.13 0.80
CA ASP A 7 30.78 -26.88 -0.63
C ASP A 7 30.04 -25.56 -0.87
N GLU A 8 30.76 -24.55 -1.35
CA GLU A 8 30.28 -23.17 -1.55
C GLU A 8 29.00 -23.13 -2.42
N SER A 9 28.87 -24.13 -3.31
CA SER A 9 27.72 -24.38 -4.18
C SER A 9 26.42 -24.77 -3.45
N GLY A 10 26.51 -25.37 -2.26
CA GLY A 10 25.32 -25.78 -1.47
C GLY A 10 24.69 -24.63 -0.69
N ILE A 11 25.47 -23.61 -0.33
CA ILE A 11 25.01 -22.46 0.45
C ILE A 11 24.15 -21.54 -0.42
N GLU A 12 24.59 -21.27 -1.66
CA GLU A 12 23.85 -20.39 -2.57
C GLU A 12 22.46 -20.95 -2.92
N SER A 13 22.34 -22.26 -3.14
CA SER A 13 21.07 -22.91 -3.45
C SER A 13 20.07 -22.85 -2.28
N VAL A 14 20.55 -23.06 -1.05
CA VAL A 14 19.71 -22.98 0.15
C VAL A 14 19.30 -21.53 0.42
N ILE A 15 20.20 -20.55 0.22
CA ILE A 15 19.86 -19.13 0.33
C ILE A 15 18.82 -18.75 -0.72
N ALA A 16 18.96 -19.21 -1.98
CA ALA A 16 17.99 -18.94 -3.04
C ALA A 16 16.61 -19.56 -2.74
N GLN A 17 16.56 -20.80 -2.22
CA GLN A 17 15.30 -21.44 -1.84
C GLN A 17 14.62 -20.76 -0.64
N LEU A 18 15.40 -20.38 0.37
CA LEU A 18 14.88 -19.65 1.54
C LEU A 18 14.41 -18.25 1.15
N ALA A 19 15.16 -17.55 0.28
CA ALA A 19 14.77 -16.24 -0.24
C ALA A 19 13.49 -16.31 -1.08
N GLY A 20 13.36 -17.31 -1.96
CA GLY A 20 12.12 -17.52 -2.74
C GLY A 20 10.90 -17.83 -1.86
N SER A 21 11.09 -18.66 -0.82
CA SER A 21 10.02 -18.97 0.14
C SER A 21 9.63 -17.75 0.99
N GLY A 22 10.61 -16.95 1.41
CA GLY A 22 10.39 -15.69 2.13
C GLY A 22 9.66 -14.66 1.27
N LEU A 23 10.08 -14.48 0.01
CA LEU A 23 9.45 -13.55 -0.93
C LEU A 23 7.98 -13.89 -1.18
N GLN A 24 7.66 -15.18 -1.36
CA GLN A 24 6.27 -15.61 -1.52
C GLN A 24 5.41 -15.34 -0.26
N SER A 25 6.01 -15.42 0.92
CA SER A 25 5.34 -15.06 2.17
C SER A 25 5.12 -13.55 2.26
N ASP A 26 6.12 -12.75 1.93
CA ASP A 26 6.04 -11.29 1.95
C ASP A 26 5.05 -10.74 0.93
N ASP A 27 4.99 -11.33 -0.27
CA ASP A 27 3.98 -11.00 -1.29
C ASP A 27 2.57 -11.26 -0.75
N ARG A 28 2.31 -12.45 -0.19
CA ARG A 28 1.00 -12.81 0.40
C ARG A 28 0.65 -11.95 1.60
N TYR A 29 1.62 -11.67 2.46
CA TYR A 29 1.41 -10.82 3.62
C TYR A 29 1.04 -9.40 3.18
N THR A 30 1.82 -8.85 2.24
CA THR A 30 1.63 -7.50 1.71
C THR A 30 0.27 -7.34 1.06
N ASP A 31 -0.15 -8.26 0.19
CA ASP A 31 -1.45 -8.20 -0.47
C ASP A 31 -2.62 -8.21 0.54
N ASN A 32 -2.62 -9.18 1.47
CA ASN A 32 -3.63 -9.24 2.53
C ASN A 32 -3.63 -7.98 3.41
N TYR A 33 -2.46 -7.40 3.65
CA TYR A 33 -2.33 -6.17 4.42
C TYR A 33 -2.91 -4.98 3.66
N ILE A 34 -2.62 -4.84 2.37
CA ILE A 34 -3.20 -3.81 1.50
C ILE A 34 -4.73 -3.95 1.53
N ALA A 35 -5.26 -5.13 1.23
CA ALA A 35 -6.70 -5.41 1.25
C ALA A 35 -7.35 -4.97 2.58
N SER A 36 -6.82 -5.42 3.73
CA SER A 36 -7.33 -5.04 5.06
C SER A 36 -7.28 -3.53 5.33
N ARG A 37 -6.27 -2.82 4.79
CA ARG A 37 -6.15 -1.37 4.95
C ARG A 37 -7.06 -0.58 4.03
N THR A 38 -7.30 -1.07 2.82
CA THR A 38 -8.29 -0.48 1.91
C THR A 38 -9.70 -0.56 2.46
N GLU A 39 -10.08 -1.68 3.09
CA GLU A 39 -11.37 -1.84 3.80
C GLU A 39 -11.56 -0.83 4.94
N ARG A 40 -10.47 -0.40 5.57
CA ARG A 40 -10.47 0.64 6.62
C ARG A 40 -10.38 2.06 6.05
N GLY A 41 -10.39 2.20 4.73
CA GLY A 41 -10.33 3.47 4.03
C GLY A 41 -8.96 4.15 4.11
N SER A 42 -7.88 3.36 4.08
CA SER A 42 -6.51 3.86 3.98
C SER A 42 -6.07 3.92 2.52
N GLY A 43 -5.41 5.01 2.15
CA GLY A 43 -4.84 5.21 0.81
C GLY A 43 -3.40 4.68 0.69
N PRO A 44 -2.86 4.65 -0.54
CA PRO A 44 -1.60 3.97 -0.86
C PRO A 44 -0.39 4.56 -0.15
N ILE A 45 -0.35 5.87 0.12
CA ILE A 45 0.79 6.51 0.80
C ILE A 45 0.91 6.00 2.23
N ARG A 46 -0.22 5.90 2.92
CA ARG A 46 -0.25 5.41 4.31
C ARG A 46 0.07 3.93 4.37
N ILE A 47 -0.50 3.14 3.46
CA ILE A 47 -0.25 1.70 3.38
C ILE A 47 1.24 1.41 3.12
N ARG A 48 1.86 2.14 2.18
CA ARG A 48 3.30 2.04 1.90
C ARG A 48 4.14 2.31 3.15
N ALA A 49 3.87 3.40 3.86
CA ALA A 49 4.60 3.74 5.09
C ALA A 49 4.47 2.63 6.16
N GLU A 50 3.26 2.13 6.36
CA GLU A 50 2.99 1.07 7.33
C GLU A 50 3.68 -0.27 6.97
N LEU A 51 3.78 -0.61 5.68
CA LEU A 51 4.50 -1.81 5.21
C LEU A 51 6.02 -1.66 5.37
N ARG A 52 6.57 -0.47 5.10
CA ARG A 52 7.99 -0.17 5.34
C ARG A 52 8.36 -0.31 6.81
N GLU A 53 7.51 0.19 7.72
CA GLU A 53 7.69 0.01 9.18
C GLU A 53 7.67 -1.46 9.61
N ARG A 54 7.03 -2.33 8.82
CA ARG A 54 6.98 -3.78 9.03
C ARG A 54 8.15 -4.53 8.43
N GLY A 55 9.07 -3.83 7.77
CA GLY A 55 10.27 -4.42 7.17
C GLY A 55 10.04 -5.10 5.82
N ILE A 56 8.90 -4.85 5.17
CA ILE A 56 8.65 -5.36 3.81
C ILE A 56 9.55 -4.59 2.83
N ASP A 57 10.18 -5.34 1.92
CA ASP A 57 11.04 -4.79 0.88
C ASP A 57 10.27 -3.82 -0.04
N GLU A 58 10.91 -2.71 -0.43
CA GLU A 58 10.28 -1.68 -1.26
C GLU A 58 9.80 -2.22 -2.60
N SER A 59 10.52 -3.17 -3.21
CA SER A 59 10.14 -3.76 -4.50
C SER A 59 8.87 -4.62 -4.40
N VAL A 60 8.65 -5.27 -3.25
CA VAL A 60 7.40 -5.99 -2.95
C VAL A 60 6.27 -5.00 -2.78
N ILE A 61 6.49 -3.94 -1.99
CA ILE A 61 5.48 -2.91 -1.74
C ILE A 61 5.04 -2.23 -3.03
N GLU A 62 6.00 -1.82 -3.87
CA GLU A 62 5.72 -1.15 -5.13
C GLU A 62 4.91 -2.04 -6.07
N ARG A 63 5.37 -3.27 -6.30
CA ARG A 63 4.70 -4.23 -7.18
C ARG A 63 3.28 -4.56 -6.71
N GLN A 64 3.08 -4.72 -5.40
CA GLN A 64 1.75 -5.03 -4.84
C GLN A 64 0.82 -3.80 -4.88
N LEU A 65 1.31 -2.59 -4.59
CA LEU A 65 0.49 -1.38 -4.68
C LEU A 65 0.10 -1.03 -6.13
N GLU A 66 0.97 -1.34 -7.09
CA GLU A 66 0.69 -1.17 -8.53
C GLU A 66 -0.53 -2.00 -8.97
N ALA A 67 -0.70 -3.22 -8.42
CA ALA A 67 -1.86 -4.06 -8.71
C ALA A 67 -3.21 -3.44 -8.26
N TYR A 68 -3.17 -2.42 -7.39
CA TYR A 68 -4.35 -1.70 -6.89
C TYR A 68 -4.52 -0.32 -7.54
N VAL A 69 -3.66 0.07 -8.50
CA VAL A 69 -3.61 1.44 -9.03
C VAL A 69 -4.96 1.94 -9.54
N ASP A 70 -5.69 1.09 -10.25
CA ASP A 70 -6.99 1.39 -10.83
C ASP A 70 -8.14 1.42 -9.80
N LEU A 71 -7.93 0.87 -8.60
CA LEU A 71 -8.93 0.82 -7.54
C LEU A 71 -8.93 2.07 -6.67
N TRP A 72 -7.81 2.82 -6.62
CA TRP A 72 -7.67 3.98 -5.74
C TRP A 72 -8.72 5.07 -5.96
N PRO A 73 -9.12 5.43 -7.19
CA PRO A 73 -10.19 6.41 -7.40
C PRO A 73 -11.51 5.97 -6.75
N SER A 74 -11.91 4.71 -6.96
CA SER A 74 -13.16 4.16 -6.40
C SER A 74 -13.10 4.05 -4.88
N LEU A 75 -11.96 3.64 -4.31
CA LEU A 75 -11.77 3.58 -2.85
C LEU A 75 -11.80 4.98 -2.22
N LEU A 76 -11.20 5.97 -2.89
CA LEU A 76 -11.25 7.37 -2.45
C LEU A 76 -12.69 7.87 -2.38
N GLN A 77 -13.48 7.67 -3.44
CA GLN A 77 -14.90 8.02 -3.48
C GLN A 77 -15.66 7.36 -2.32
N GLN A 78 -15.51 6.04 -2.11
CA GLN A 78 -16.19 5.33 -1.03
C GLN A 78 -15.86 5.91 0.35
N VAL A 79 -14.58 6.22 0.59
CA VAL A 79 -14.11 6.82 1.85
C VAL A 79 -14.65 8.23 2.04
N HIS A 80 -14.73 9.01 0.96
CA HIS A 80 -15.34 10.34 0.97
C HIS A 80 -16.83 10.24 1.33
N ASP A 81 -17.59 9.43 0.59
CA ASP A 81 -19.05 9.37 0.67
C ASP A 81 -19.52 8.80 2.00
N ALA A 82 -18.77 7.85 2.58
CA ALA A 82 -19.05 7.32 3.91
C ALA A 82 -19.05 8.42 5.01
N LYS A 83 -18.36 9.54 4.78
CA LYS A 83 -18.26 10.64 5.76
C LYS A 83 -19.05 11.89 5.37
N TYR A 84 -19.05 12.24 4.09
CA TYR A 84 -19.61 13.51 3.61
C TYR A 84 -20.88 13.32 2.78
N GLY A 85 -21.25 12.08 2.46
CA GLY A 85 -22.29 11.77 1.49
C GLY A 85 -21.87 12.11 0.06
N THR A 86 -22.82 11.98 -0.86
CA THR A 86 -22.62 12.18 -2.30
C THR A 86 -22.94 13.60 -2.77
N GLU A 87 -23.38 14.49 -1.87
CA GLU A 87 -23.67 15.88 -2.23
C GLU A 87 -22.37 16.69 -2.41
N PRO A 88 -22.25 17.49 -3.48
CA PRO A 88 -21.06 18.30 -3.70
C PRO A 88 -20.93 19.39 -2.63
N ALA A 89 -19.69 19.65 -2.21
CA ALA A 89 -19.40 20.75 -1.31
C ALA A 89 -19.72 22.10 -1.96
N ARG A 90 -20.45 22.95 -1.25
CA ARG A 90 -20.93 24.24 -1.77
C ARG A 90 -19.95 25.39 -1.59
N ASP A 91 -18.89 25.18 -0.79
CA ASP A 91 -17.96 26.23 -0.42
C ASP A 91 -16.49 25.73 -0.34
N ARG A 92 -15.56 26.66 -0.55
CA ARG A 92 -14.10 26.39 -0.56
C ARG A 92 -13.58 25.87 0.78
N LYS A 93 -14.17 26.25 1.90
CA LYS A 93 -13.75 25.82 3.23
C LYS A 93 -14.12 24.35 3.45
N SER A 94 -15.28 23.92 2.96
CA SER A 94 -15.73 22.53 2.94
C SER A 94 -14.84 21.65 2.04
N LEU A 95 -14.52 22.09 0.83
CA LEU A 95 -13.58 21.40 -0.07
C LEU A 95 -12.20 21.21 0.60
N ALA A 96 -11.64 22.26 1.21
CA ALA A 96 -10.38 22.15 1.93
C ALA A 96 -10.44 21.20 3.14
N LYS A 97 -11.61 21.04 3.78
CA LYS A 97 -11.82 20.07 4.87
C LYS A 97 -11.87 18.63 4.35
N GLN A 98 -12.52 18.41 3.20
CA GLN A 98 -12.56 17.10 2.53
C GLN A 98 -11.18 16.68 2.03
N ALA A 99 -10.45 17.59 1.37
CA ALA A 99 -9.09 17.33 0.90
C ALA A 99 -8.15 16.89 2.05
N ARG A 100 -8.09 17.66 3.14
CA ARG A 100 -7.29 17.32 4.32
C ARG A 100 -7.67 15.98 4.95
N PHE A 101 -8.95 15.62 4.91
CA PHE A 101 -9.39 14.32 5.39
C PHE A 101 -8.85 13.18 4.52
N LEU A 102 -8.92 13.31 3.20
CA LEU A 102 -8.41 12.30 2.27
C LEU A 102 -6.88 12.21 2.29
N GLU A 103 -6.19 13.33 2.45
CA GLU A 103 -4.73 13.37 2.69
C GLU A 103 -4.37 12.63 3.98
N TYR A 104 -5.10 12.87 5.07
CA TYR A 104 -4.90 12.15 6.33
C TYR A 104 -5.15 10.64 6.19
N ARG A 105 -6.09 10.25 5.33
CA ARG A 105 -6.31 8.84 4.96
C ARG A 105 -5.20 8.26 4.08
N GLY A 106 -4.33 9.09 3.51
CA GLY A 106 -3.16 8.66 2.74
C GLY A 106 -3.40 8.57 1.24
N PHE A 107 -4.41 9.28 0.71
CA PHE A 107 -4.61 9.39 -0.73
C PHE A 107 -3.67 10.44 -1.35
N PRO A 108 -3.15 10.23 -2.57
CA PRO A 108 -2.29 11.20 -3.24
C PRO A 108 -3.01 12.52 -3.55
N SER A 109 -2.32 13.64 -3.38
CA SER A 109 -2.91 14.98 -3.62
C SER A 109 -3.42 15.17 -5.05
N GLU A 110 -2.80 14.53 -6.04
CA GLU A 110 -3.29 14.58 -7.43
C GLU A 110 -4.65 13.90 -7.57
N LEU A 111 -4.79 12.68 -7.06
CA LEU A 111 -6.05 11.95 -7.08
C LEU A 111 -7.15 12.69 -6.30
N ILE A 112 -6.80 13.31 -5.16
CA ILE A 112 -7.71 14.15 -4.38
C ILE A 112 -8.15 15.38 -5.18
N ARG A 113 -7.22 16.03 -5.89
CA ARG A 113 -7.55 17.21 -6.68
C ARG A 113 -8.49 16.86 -7.84
N ASN A 114 -8.19 15.80 -8.58
CA ASN A 114 -9.03 15.35 -9.68
C ASN A 114 -10.43 15.02 -9.15
N PHE A 115 -10.52 14.28 -8.04
CA PHE A 115 -11.82 13.94 -7.45
C PHE A 115 -12.66 15.14 -6.97
N LEU A 116 -12.05 16.16 -6.36
CA LEU A 116 -12.78 17.29 -5.75
C LEU A 116 -13.02 18.47 -6.69
N PHE A 117 -12.28 18.56 -7.79
CA PHE A 117 -12.26 19.74 -8.66
C PHE A 117 -12.44 19.44 -10.16
N ASP A 118 -12.52 18.17 -10.57
CA ASP A 118 -13.12 17.80 -11.87
C ASP A 118 -14.66 17.87 -11.78
#